data_AF-A0A813FHL7-F1
#
_entry.id   AF-A0A813FHL7-F1
#
_cell.length_a   1.000
_cell.length_b   1.000
_cell.length_c   1.000
_cell.angle_alpha   90.00
_cell.angle_beta   90.00
_cell.angle_gamma   90.00
#
_symmetry.space_group_name_H-M   'P 1'
#
loop_
_entity.id
_entity.type
_entity.pdbx_description
1 polymer ?
#
loop_
_entity_poly.entity_id
_entity_poly.type
_entity_poly.pdbx_seq_one_letter_code
_entity_poly.pdbx_strand_id
1 'polypeptide(L)'
;MAAQGALIVSGPGGTIEIKGRRRLENAKVFEAMLTDLSNRLTSNLNQHKTIVIADLDISQNKLTHEQFESLFMTLGVAGVKVQRFRMFGCATLNDEVMRVIGEYFRANVTAETAPQEMHLSDCAITAEGFTHLASAIEDTELYPVPAPGGGGKGWALYLRLENNYIDEAAIQEKVDSGLVAPFTKKSTRMSDIAGAAKINLVVMSEKGGYQQRPGEPPAPEA
;
A
#
# COMPACT_ATOMS: atom_id res chain seq x y z
N MET A 1 -1.27 -0.16 24.71
CA MET A 1 -2.73 0.08 24.85
C MET A 1 -3.31 0.24 23.45
N ALA A 2 -4.38 -0.48 23.12
CA ALA A 2 -5.07 -0.28 21.85
C ALA A 2 -5.63 1.15 21.79
N ALA A 3 -5.54 1.79 20.63
CA ALA A 3 -6.08 3.13 20.46
C ALA A 3 -7.61 3.09 20.63
N GLN A 4 -8.14 3.95 21.49
CA GLN A 4 -9.59 4.14 21.67
C GLN A 4 -10.11 5.14 20.63
N GLY A 5 -11.35 4.98 20.17
CA GLY A 5 -12.01 5.93 19.25
C GLY A 5 -12.76 5.26 18.10
N ALA A 6 -13.24 6.04 17.13
CA ALA A 6 -13.82 5.48 15.91
C ALA A 6 -12.75 4.78 15.05
N LEU A 7 -13.13 3.76 14.28
CA LEU A 7 -12.26 3.13 13.28
C LEU A 7 -12.14 3.99 12.02
N ILE A 8 -13.23 4.67 11.64
CA ILE A 8 -13.27 5.56 10.49
C ILE A 8 -13.51 6.98 10.99
N VAL A 9 -12.61 7.89 10.62
CA VAL A 9 -12.64 9.30 11.05
C VAL A 9 -12.71 10.18 9.81
N SER A 10 -13.62 11.16 9.81
CA SER A 10 -13.65 12.20 8.77
C SER A 10 -12.58 13.26 9.04
N GLY A 11 -11.78 13.57 8.03
CA GLY A 11 -10.76 14.61 8.06
C GLY A 11 -11.20 15.90 7.36
N PRO A 12 -10.33 16.93 7.35
CA PRO A 12 -10.57 18.18 6.64
C PRO A 12 -10.82 17.95 5.14
N GLY A 13 -11.66 18.79 4.53
CA GLY A 13 -11.93 18.70 3.08
C GLY A 13 -12.68 17.44 2.64
N GLY A 14 -13.30 16.71 3.58
CA GLY A 14 -14.06 15.50 3.27
C GLY A 14 -13.20 14.23 3.10
N THR A 15 -11.93 14.27 3.52
CA THR A 15 -11.08 13.08 3.53
C THR A 15 -11.55 12.07 4.59
N ILE A 16 -11.13 10.82 4.43
CA ILE A 16 -11.39 9.75 5.40
C ILE A 16 -10.04 9.20 5.90
N GLU A 17 -9.96 8.87 7.17
CA GLU A 17 -8.86 8.11 7.77
C GLU A 17 -9.40 6.81 8.38
N ILE A 18 -8.74 5.69 8.09
CA ILE A 18 -9.02 4.39 8.71
C ILE A 18 -7.95 4.11 9.76
N LYS A 19 -8.34 4.08 11.02
CA LYS A 19 -7.50 3.89 12.21
C LYS A 19 -7.65 2.48 12.77
N GLY A 20 -7.41 1.48 11.93
CA GLY A 20 -7.59 0.06 12.20
C GLY A 20 -6.39 -0.68 12.78
N ARG A 21 -5.22 -0.04 12.93
CA ARG A 21 -4.01 -0.68 13.49
C ARG A 21 -4.27 -1.41 14.80
N ARG A 22 -4.00 -2.72 14.86
CA ARG A 22 -4.24 -3.59 16.04
C ARG A 22 -5.67 -3.51 16.61
N ARG A 23 -6.66 -3.29 15.76
CA ARG A 23 -8.06 -3.11 16.17
C ARG A 23 -9.04 -3.96 15.38
N LEU A 24 -8.56 -4.69 14.38
CA LEU A 24 -9.33 -5.61 13.55
C LEU A 24 -9.00 -7.05 14.00
N GLU A 25 -9.15 -7.30 15.30
CA GLU A 25 -8.72 -8.54 15.97
C GLU A 25 -9.58 -9.75 15.60
N ASN A 26 -10.77 -9.55 15.04
CA ASN A 26 -11.65 -10.62 14.61
C ASN A 26 -12.51 -10.21 13.40
N ALA A 27 -13.10 -11.21 12.75
CA ALA A 27 -13.91 -11.02 11.55
C ALA A 27 -15.07 -10.05 11.73
N LYS A 28 -15.78 -10.11 12.86
CA LYS A 28 -16.92 -9.23 13.12
C LYS A 28 -16.52 -7.74 13.15
N VAL A 29 -15.37 -7.41 13.75
CA VAL A 29 -14.89 -6.02 13.80
C VAL A 29 -14.45 -5.55 12.41
N PHE A 30 -13.79 -6.43 11.65
CA PHE A 30 -13.44 -6.15 10.25
C PHE A 30 -14.69 -5.91 9.38
N GLU A 31 -15.68 -6.80 9.45
CA GLU A 31 -16.94 -6.69 8.69
C GLU A 31 -17.72 -5.42 9.04
N ALA A 32 -17.79 -5.07 10.32
CA ALA A 32 -18.43 -3.84 10.76
C ALA A 32 -17.72 -2.59 10.20
N MET A 33 -16.38 -2.60 10.20
CA MET A 33 -15.57 -1.53 9.60
C MET A 33 -15.79 -1.46 8.09
N LEU A 34 -15.74 -2.59 7.39
CA LEU A 34 -15.92 -2.64 5.94
C LEU A 34 -17.32 -2.21 5.51
N THR A 35 -18.35 -2.56 6.29
CA THR A 35 -19.73 -2.10 6.10
C THR A 35 -19.84 -0.59 6.28
N ASP A 36 -19.29 -0.03 7.36
CA ASP A 36 -19.27 1.43 7.58
C ASP A 36 -18.51 2.16 6.44
N LEU A 37 -17.36 1.61 6.02
CA LEU A 37 -16.61 2.15 4.89
C LEU A 37 -17.45 2.14 3.61
N SER A 38 -18.02 1.00 3.24
CA SER A 38 -18.84 0.85 2.03
C SER A 38 -20.03 1.81 2.02
N ASN A 39 -20.72 1.97 3.15
CA ASN A 39 -21.83 2.91 3.28
C ASN A 39 -21.40 4.36 3.06
N ARG A 40 -20.24 4.76 3.60
CA ARG A 40 -19.67 6.10 3.41
C ARG A 40 -19.23 6.33 1.98
N LEU A 41 -18.59 5.34 1.34
CA LEU A 41 -18.15 5.43 -0.05
C LEU A 41 -19.36 5.59 -0.98
N THR A 42 -20.37 4.74 -0.83
CA THR A 42 -21.61 4.78 -1.62
C THR A 42 -22.37 6.10 -1.43
N SER A 43 -22.49 6.58 -0.19
CA SER A 43 -23.20 7.83 0.11
C SER A 43 -22.56 9.05 -0.57
N ASN A 44 -21.24 9.07 -0.70
CA ASN A 44 -20.51 10.18 -1.33
C ASN A 44 -20.48 10.06 -2.86
N LEU A 45 -20.42 8.84 -3.40
CA LEU A 45 -20.59 8.60 -4.84
C LEU A 45 -21.93 9.14 -5.34
N ASN A 46 -23.01 8.90 -4.59
CA ASN A 46 -24.33 9.45 -4.88
C ASN A 46 -24.40 10.98 -4.82
N GLN A 47 -23.42 11.62 -4.18
CA GLN A 47 -23.30 13.08 -4.11
C GLN A 47 -22.30 13.64 -5.13
N HIS A 48 -21.76 12.82 -6.03
CA HIS A 48 -20.71 13.17 -7.00
C HIS A 48 -19.47 13.80 -6.35
N LYS A 49 -19.16 13.42 -5.10
CA LYS A 49 -17.97 13.91 -4.40
C LYS A 49 -16.82 12.93 -4.59
N THR A 50 -15.67 13.42 -5.01
CA THR A 50 -14.43 12.64 -4.99
C THR A 50 -14.04 12.37 -3.55
N ILE A 51 -13.89 11.09 -3.21
CA ILE A 51 -13.46 10.68 -1.87
C ILE A 51 -11.96 10.40 -1.90
N VAL A 52 -11.29 10.85 -0.86
CA VAL A 52 -9.88 10.55 -0.62
C VAL A 52 -9.75 9.91 0.75
N ILE A 53 -9.22 8.69 0.79
CA ILE A 53 -8.76 8.07 2.03
C ILE A 53 -7.31 8.52 2.23
N ALA A 54 -7.12 9.45 3.16
CA ALA A 54 -5.82 10.06 3.42
C ALA A 54 -4.83 9.11 4.11
N ASP A 55 -5.34 8.17 4.91
CA ASP A 55 -4.55 7.11 5.56
C ASP A 55 -5.45 5.89 5.76
N LEU A 56 -5.07 4.76 5.16
CA LEU A 56 -5.69 3.46 5.39
C LEU A 56 -4.74 2.62 6.23
N ASP A 57 -4.91 2.66 7.55
CA ASP A 57 -4.08 1.93 8.49
C ASP A 57 -4.78 0.71 9.07
N ILE A 58 -4.44 -0.45 8.53
CA ILE A 58 -4.89 -1.77 9.00
C ILE A 58 -3.70 -2.64 9.44
N SER A 59 -2.56 -2.00 9.75
CA SER A 59 -1.34 -2.68 10.14
C SER A 59 -1.48 -3.49 11.43
N GLN A 60 -0.65 -4.52 11.58
CA GLN A 60 -0.56 -5.33 12.80
C GLN A 60 -1.91 -5.95 13.20
N ASN A 61 -2.67 -6.42 12.22
CA ASN A 61 -3.89 -7.21 12.41
C ASN A 61 -3.72 -8.60 11.80
N LYS A 62 -4.51 -9.57 12.27
CA LYS A 62 -4.55 -10.94 11.74
C LYS A 62 -5.66 -11.08 10.70
N LEU A 63 -5.55 -10.33 9.60
CA LEU A 63 -6.58 -10.36 8.55
C LEU A 63 -6.45 -11.62 7.71
N THR A 64 -7.55 -12.26 7.30
CA THR A 64 -7.48 -13.39 6.36
C THR A 64 -7.26 -12.91 4.93
N HIS A 65 -6.94 -13.84 4.02
CA HIS A 65 -6.84 -13.55 2.60
C HIS A 65 -8.15 -12.94 2.06
N GLU A 66 -9.29 -13.54 2.40
CA GLU A 66 -10.62 -13.10 1.97
C GLU A 66 -10.96 -11.70 2.48
N GLN A 67 -10.44 -11.32 3.66
CA GLN A 67 -10.62 -9.97 4.18
C GLN A 67 -9.82 -8.94 3.39
N PHE A 68 -8.58 -9.25 3.00
CA PHE A 68 -7.82 -8.39 2.08
C PHE A 68 -8.52 -8.25 0.73
N GLU A 69 -8.97 -9.36 0.16
CA GLU A 69 -9.74 -9.37 -1.09
C GLU A 69 -11.00 -8.53 -0.99
N SER A 70 -11.79 -8.70 0.07
CA SER A 70 -13.01 -7.93 0.31
C SER A 70 -12.74 -6.43 0.43
N LEU A 71 -11.62 -6.06 1.08
CA LEU A 71 -11.18 -4.67 1.18
C LEU A 71 -10.85 -4.09 -0.18
N PHE A 72 -9.96 -4.73 -0.96
CA PHE A 72 -9.53 -4.22 -2.26
C PHE A 72 -10.67 -4.20 -3.29
N MET A 73 -11.57 -5.19 -3.26
CA MET A 73 -12.80 -5.16 -4.07
C MET A 73 -13.69 -3.97 -3.69
N THR A 74 -13.89 -3.71 -2.39
CA THR A 74 -14.68 -2.55 -1.94
C THR A 74 -14.07 -1.23 -2.39
N LEU A 75 -12.74 -1.09 -2.29
CA LEU A 75 -12.02 0.10 -2.75
C LEU A 75 -12.10 0.25 -4.28
N GLY A 76 -11.96 -0.85 -5.02
CA GLY A 76 -11.99 -0.88 -6.48
C GLY A 76 -13.35 -0.52 -7.06
N VAL A 77 -14.43 -1.10 -6.51
CA VAL A 77 -15.81 -0.75 -6.90
C VAL A 77 -16.12 0.72 -6.63
N ALA A 78 -15.59 1.27 -5.53
CA ALA A 78 -15.82 2.66 -5.18
C ALA A 78 -14.99 3.66 -6.00
N GLY A 79 -13.95 3.21 -6.71
CA GLY A 79 -13.02 4.10 -7.44
C GLY A 79 -12.36 5.15 -6.53
N VAL A 80 -12.15 4.83 -5.25
CA VAL A 80 -11.66 5.79 -4.25
C VAL A 80 -10.14 5.95 -4.35
N LYS A 81 -9.65 7.18 -4.17
CA LYS A 81 -8.21 7.43 -4.01
C LYS A 81 -7.78 7.09 -2.59
N VAL A 82 -6.89 6.11 -2.42
CA VAL A 82 -6.19 5.88 -1.15
C VAL A 82 -4.81 6.50 -1.25
N GLN A 83 -4.52 7.53 -0.47
CA GLN A 83 -3.21 8.19 -0.51
C GLN A 83 -2.10 7.31 0.08
N ARG A 84 -2.39 6.66 1.22
CA ARG A 84 -1.40 5.89 1.97
C ARG A 84 -1.99 4.59 2.48
N PHE A 85 -1.38 3.47 2.09
CA PHE A 85 -1.68 2.16 2.66
C PHE A 85 -0.67 1.83 3.75
N ARG A 86 -1.17 1.45 4.93
CA ARG A 86 -0.36 0.92 6.02
C ARG A 86 -0.86 -0.45 6.41
N MET A 87 -0.14 -1.46 5.93
CA MET A 87 -0.48 -2.88 6.10
C MET A 87 0.72 -3.69 6.61
N PHE A 88 1.67 -3.02 7.26
CA PHE A 88 2.87 -3.65 7.84
C PHE A 88 2.53 -4.52 9.05
N GLY A 89 3.37 -5.51 9.35
CA GLY A 89 3.16 -6.39 10.52
C GLY A 89 1.97 -7.33 10.38
N CYS A 90 1.49 -7.58 9.15
CA CYS A 90 0.39 -8.50 8.87
C CYS A 90 0.98 -9.81 8.33
N ALA A 91 1.11 -10.83 9.18
CA ALA A 91 1.75 -12.11 8.82
C ALA A 91 1.03 -12.87 7.70
N THR A 92 -0.25 -12.58 7.47
CA THR A 92 -1.08 -13.15 6.39
C THR A 92 -0.97 -12.37 5.08
N LEU A 93 -0.33 -11.19 5.07
CA LEU A 93 -0.03 -10.45 3.85
C LEU A 93 1.20 -11.11 3.20
N ASN A 94 0.90 -12.08 2.33
CA ASN A 94 1.86 -12.93 1.63
C ASN A 94 1.70 -12.77 0.10
N ASP A 95 2.30 -13.67 -0.68
CA ASP A 95 2.30 -13.59 -2.15
C ASP A 95 0.90 -13.65 -2.76
N GLU A 96 -0.05 -14.42 -2.18
CA GLU A 96 -1.45 -14.44 -2.65
C GLU A 96 -2.11 -13.06 -2.49
N VAL A 97 -1.94 -12.43 -1.32
CA VAL A 97 -2.46 -11.08 -1.09
C VAL A 97 -1.77 -10.07 -2.01
N MET A 98 -0.48 -10.24 -2.32
CA MET A 98 0.21 -9.40 -3.30
C MET A 98 -0.35 -9.56 -4.71
N ARG A 99 -0.86 -10.75 -5.09
CA ARG A 99 -1.61 -10.93 -6.35
C ARG A 99 -2.92 -10.15 -6.36
N VAL A 100 -3.68 -10.18 -5.26
CA VAL A 100 -4.89 -9.36 -5.10
C VAL A 100 -4.57 -7.87 -5.25
N ILE A 101 -3.50 -7.39 -4.61
CA ILE A 101 -3.05 -5.99 -4.72
C ILE A 101 -2.63 -5.67 -6.16
N GLY A 102 -1.86 -6.54 -6.81
CA GLY A 102 -1.42 -6.34 -8.19
C GLY A 102 -2.59 -6.25 -9.16
N GLU A 103 -3.60 -7.11 -9.01
CA GLU A 103 -4.82 -7.07 -9.82
C GLU A 103 -5.63 -5.79 -9.56
N TYR A 104 -5.75 -5.35 -8.31
CA TYR A 104 -6.36 -4.07 -7.97
C TYR A 104 -5.67 -2.89 -8.70
N PHE A 105 -4.34 -2.89 -8.76
CA PHE A 105 -3.59 -1.87 -9.51
C PHE A 105 -3.89 -1.90 -11.01
N ARG A 106 -3.98 -3.09 -11.63
CA ARG A 106 -4.27 -3.22 -13.06
C ARG A 106 -5.70 -2.84 -13.42
N ALA A 107 -6.66 -3.28 -12.61
CA ALA A 107 -8.08 -3.23 -12.97
C ALA A 107 -8.79 -1.96 -12.48
N ASN A 108 -8.36 -1.39 -11.34
CA ASN A 108 -9.16 -0.39 -10.64
C ASN A 108 -8.44 0.95 -10.37
N VAL A 109 -7.11 0.96 -10.43
CA VAL A 109 -6.33 2.16 -10.15
C VAL A 109 -6.09 2.95 -11.44
N THR A 110 -6.21 4.28 -11.36
CA THR A 110 -5.88 5.23 -12.43
C THR A 110 -4.80 6.20 -11.93
N ALA A 111 -4.23 7.02 -12.81
CA ALA A 111 -3.24 8.03 -12.41
C ALA A 111 -3.77 9.01 -11.34
N GLU A 112 -5.08 9.26 -11.32
CA GLU A 112 -5.76 10.12 -10.35
C GLU A 112 -5.96 9.45 -8.99
N THR A 113 -6.22 8.13 -8.98
CA THR A 113 -6.52 7.35 -7.77
C THR A 113 -5.33 6.58 -7.22
N ALA A 114 -4.22 6.52 -7.96
CA ALA A 114 -2.99 5.84 -7.57
C ALA A 114 -2.47 6.30 -6.20
N PRO A 115 -2.06 5.34 -5.34
CA PRO A 115 -1.53 5.66 -4.03
C PRO A 115 -0.18 6.37 -4.13
N GLN A 116 0.15 7.11 -3.08
CA GLN A 116 1.45 7.80 -2.99
C GLN A 116 2.41 7.02 -2.09
N GLU A 117 1.89 6.27 -1.11
CA GLU A 117 2.67 5.60 -0.08
C GLU A 117 2.10 4.19 0.18
N MET A 118 2.98 3.19 0.25
CA MET A 118 2.64 1.85 0.71
C MET A 118 3.67 1.36 1.73
N HIS A 119 3.18 1.01 2.91
CA HIS A 119 3.97 0.38 3.98
C HIS A 119 3.59 -1.09 4.11
N LEU A 120 4.48 -1.95 3.63
CA LEU A 120 4.32 -3.41 3.56
C LEU A 120 5.46 -4.14 4.30
N SER A 121 6.14 -3.45 5.23
CA SER A 121 7.24 -4.02 6.02
C SER A 121 6.74 -5.11 7.00
N ASP A 122 7.60 -6.04 7.40
CA ASP A 122 7.30 -7.05 8.44
C ASP A 122 6.06 -7.91 8.13
N CYS A 123 5.96 -8.37 6.87
CA CYS A 123 4.90 -9.28 6.41
C CYS A 123 5.52 -10.62 5.96
N ALA A 124 4.77 -11.41 5.18
CA ALA A 124 5.20 -12.71 4.67
C ALA A 124 5.40 -12.70 3.14
N ILE A 125 5.84 -11.56 2.58
CA ILE A 125 6.05 -11.40 1.15
C ILE A 125 7.39 -12.04 0.75
N THR A 126 7.39 -12.79 -0.35
CA THR A 126 8.61 -13.35 -0.95
C THR A 126 8.95 -12.65 -2.28
N ALA A 127 9.96 -13.16 -2.99
CA ALA A 127 10.30 -12.70 -4.33
C ALA A 127 9.10 -12.78 -5.30
N GLU A 128 8.21 -13.76 -5.13
CA GLU A 128 7.05 -13.93 -6.01
C GLU A 128 6.04 -12.79 -5.85
N GLY A 129 5.60 -12.51 -4.62
CA GLY A 129 4.65 -11.43 -4.35
C GLY A 129 5.21 -10.06 -4.68
N PHE A 130 6.50 -9.83 -4.41
CA PHE A 130 7.19 -8.61 -4.82
C PHE A 130 7.18 -8.45 -6.35
N THR A 131 7.60 -9.49 -7.09
CA THR A 131 7.63 -9.45 -8.55
C THR A 131 6.25 -9.23 -9.13
N HIS A 132 5.21 -9.84 -8.54
CA HIS A 132 3.85 -9.65 -9.01
C HIS A 132 3.37 -8.19 -8.90
N LEU A 133 3.62 -7.54 -7.75
CA LEU A 133 3.31 -6.11 -7.58
C LEU A 133 4.15 -5.24 -8.52
N ALA A 134 5.46 -5.53 -8.62
CA ALA A 134 6.36 -4.78 -9.48
C ALA A 134 5.90 -4.84 -10.94
N SER A 135 5.57 -6.03 -11.45
CA SER A 135 5.02 -6.20 -12.80
C SER A 135 3.69 -5.46 -12.97
N ALA A 136 2.77 -5.48 -11.98
CA ALA A 136 1.52 -4.72 -12.09
C ALA A 136 1.76 -3.21 -12.24
N ILE A 137 2.78 -2.67 -11.56
CA ILE A 137 3.18 -1.27 -11.69
C ILE A 137 3.92 -1.02 -13.02
N GLU A 138 4.71 -1.97 -13.48
CA GLU A 138 5.43 -1.91 -14.76
C GLU A 138 4.46 -1.89 -15.95
N ASP A 139 3.47 -2.78 -15.92
CA ASP A 139 2.42 -2.98 -16.94
C ASP A 139 1.46 -1.79 -17.08
N THR A 140 1.48 -0.85 -16.13
CA THR A 140 0.54 0.27 -16.07
C THR A 140 1.23 1.62 -16.12
N GLU A 141 0.59 2.61 -16.75
CA GLU A 141 1.10 3.98 -16.84
C GLU A 141 0.64 4.86 -15.66
N LEU A 142 0.58 4.26 -14.46
CA LEU A 142 0.13 4.95 -13.24
C LEU A 142 1.16 5.93 -12.69
N TYR A 143 2.44 5.56 -12.81
CA TYR A 143 3.55 6.31 -12.23
C TYR A 143 4.50 6.82 -13.31
N PRO A 144 5.08 8.01 -13.11
CA PRO A 144 4.93 8.85 -11.92
C PRO A 144 3.58 9.62 -11.89
N VAL A 145 2.94 9.70 -10.71
CA VAL A 145 1.66 10.42 -10.55
C VAL A 145 1.87 11.94 -10.61
N PRO A 146 0.91 12.74 -11.08
CA PRO A 146 1.06 14.20 -11.09
C PRO A 146 1.38 14.77 -9.70
N ALA A 147 2.38 15.65 -9.63
CA ALA A 147 2.70 16.36 -8.40
C ALA A 147 1.50 17.20 -7.92
N PRO A 148 1.22 17.28 -6.61
CA PRO A 148 0.20 18.17 -6.08
C PRO A 148 0.46 19.62 -6.53
N GLY A 149 -0.49 20.22 -7.24
CA GLY A 149 -0.38 21.58 -7.78
C GLY A 149 0.10 21.68 -9.23
N GLY A 150 0.32 20.57 -9.95
CA GLY A 150 0.38 20.52 -11.42
C GLY A 150 1.64 21.09 -12.09
N GLY A 151 2.58 21.67 -11.35
CA GLY A 151 3.78 22.33 -11.91
C GLY A 151 5.11 21.59 -11.70
N GLY A 152 5.09 20.33 -11.24
CA GLY A 152 6.29 19.59 -10.84
C GLY A 152 6.50 18.29 -11.60
N LYS A 153 7.72 17.73 -11.48
CA LYS A 153 7.99 16.35 -11.88
C LYS A 153 7.08 15.41 -11.09
N GLY A 154 6.53 14.40 -11.77
CA GLY A 154 5.62 13.45 -11.14
C GLY A 154 6.29 12.68 -9.99
N TRP A 155 5.47 12.05 -9.14
CA TRP A 155 5.91 11.29 -7.97
C TRP A 155 5.85 9.79 -8.24
N ALA A 156 6.96 9.10 -8.01
CA ALA A 156 6.97 7.64 -7.94
C ALA A 156 6.26 7.15 -6.67
N LEU A 157 5.86 5.88 -6.66
CA LEU A 157 5.30 5.23 -5.46
C LEU A 157 6.35 5.14 -4.36
N TYR A 158 6.10 5.73 -3.19
CA TYR A 158 6.93 5.50 -2.02
C TYR A 158 6.60 4.13 -1.41
N LEU A 159 7.56 3.21 -1.41
CA LEU A 159 7.35 1.82 -0.99
C LEU A 159 8.30 1.42 0.15
N ARG A 160 7.75 0.79 1.19
CA ARG A 160 8.51 0.19 2.30
C ARG A 160 8.26 -1.31 2.36
N LEU A 161 9.33 -2.09 2.27
CA LEU A 161 9.31 -3.56 2.21
C LEU A 161 10.31 -4.22 3.18
N GLU A 162 10.88 -3.48 4.12
CA GLU A 162 11.88 -4.04 5.05
C GLU A 162 11.29 -5.18 5.90
N ASN A 163 12.11 -6.14 6.29
CA ASN A 163 11.74 -7.30 7.12
C ASN A 163 10.71 -8.27 6.50
N ASN A 164 10.65 -8.37 5.17
CA ASN A 164 9.97 -9.46 4.47
C ASN A 164 10.96 -10.58 4.13
N TYR A 165 10.58 -11.53 3.28
CA TYR A 165 11.39 -12.70 2.87
C TYR A 165 11.70 -12.64 1.36
N ILE A 166 11.94 -11.43 0.86
CA ILE A 166 12.18 -11.18 -0.57
C ILE A 166 13.66 -11.48 -0.87
N ASP A 167 13.93 -12.28 -1.89
CA ASP A 167 15.30 -12.42 -2.39
C ASP A 167 15.78 -11.05 -2.90
N GLU A 168 16.86 -10.52 -2.32
CA GLU A 168 17.41 -9.21 -2.68
C GLU A 168 17.83 -9.17 -4.17
N ALA A 169 18.13 -10.31 -4.80
CA ALA A 169 18.39 -10.39 -6.24
C ALA A 169 17.16 -9.99 -7.08
N ALA A 170 15.95 -10.36 -6.66
CA ALA A 170 14.72 -9.97 -7.35
C ALA A 170 14.47 -8.46 -7.24
N ILE A 171 14.79 -7.85 -6.10
CA ILE A 171 14.75 -6.39 -5.93
C ILE A 171 15.79 -5.73 -6.85
N GLN A 172 17.01 -6.27 -6.85
CA GLN A 172 18.11 -5.72 -7.66
C GLN A 172 17.79 -5.78 -9.16
N GLU A 173 17.16 -6.85 -9.65
CA GLU A 173 16.71 -6.94 -11.05
C GLU A 173 15.80 -5.77 -11.44
N LYS A 174 14.86 -5.39 -10.56
CA LYS A 174 13.96 -4.25 -10.79
C LYS A 174 14.63 -2.89 -10.60
N VAL A 175 15.74 -2.84 -9.86
CA VAL A 175 16.60 -1.65 -9.80
C VAL A 175 17.39 -1.50 -11.10
N ASP A 176 17.97 -2.59 -11.60
CA ASP A 176 18.76 -2.63 -12.83
C ASP A 176 17.91 -2.32 -14.07
N SER A 177 16.61 -2.69 -14.05
CA SER A 177 15.66 -2.31 -15.11
C SER A 177 15.23 -0.84 -15.06
N GLY A 178 15.57 -0.11 -13.98
CA GLY A 178 15.17 1.27 -13.75
C GLY A 178 13.73 1.44 -13.26
N LEU A 179 12.99 0.35 -13.01
CA LEU A 179 11.62 0.42 -12.46
C LEU A 179 11.65 0.92 -11.00
N VAL A 180 12.62 0.46 -10.21
CA VAL A 180 12.80 0.78 -8.79
C VAL A 180 14.04 1.65 -8.59
N ALA A 181 13.89 2.74 -7.84
CA ALA A 181 15.00 3.54 -7.34
C ALA A 181 15.14 3.36 -5.82
N PRO A 182 16.29 2.87 -5.32
CA PRO A 182 16.56 2.84 -3.88
C PRO A 182 16.61 4.27 -3.31
N PHE A 183 15.96 4.47 -2.17
CA PHE A 183 15.80 5.78 -1.53
C PHE A 183 16.20 5.76 -0.05
N THR A 184 17.13 6.64 0.35
CA THR A 184 17.48 6.84 1.77
C THR A 184 16.75 8.06 2.33
N LYS A 185 16.16 7.95 3.52
CA LYS A 185 15.44 9.09 4.16
C LYS A 185 16.32 10.32 4.44
N LYS A 186 17.65 10.17 4.47
CA LYS A 186 18.59 11.27 4.68
C LYS A 186 18.94 12.02 3.39
N SER A 187 18.70 11.43 2.22
CA SER A 187 19.00 12.05 0.93
C SER A 187 17.80 12.84 0.41
N THR A 188 17.80 14.15 0.67
CA THR A 188 17.09 15.19 -0.11
C THR A 188 15.55 15.05 -0.22
N ARG A 189 14.86 16.10 -0.68
CA ARG A 189 13.39 16.17 -0.66
C ARG A 189 12.82 15.14 -1.64
N MET A 190 11.58 14.65 -1.44
CA MET A 190 10.89 13.77 -2.41
C MET A 190 10.95 14.30 -3.86
N SER A 191 11.05 15.62 -4.04
CA SER A 191 11.22 16.29 -5.33
C SER A 191 12.53 15.97 -6.06
N ASP A 192 13.55 15.50 -5.34
CA ASP A 192 14.90 15.26 -5.88
C ASP A 192 15.06 13.82 -6.39
N ILE A 193 14.14 12.92 -6.00
CA ILE A 193 14.02 11.55 -6.53
C ILE A 193 13.15 11.54 -7.79
N ALA A 194 13.20 12.62 -8.55
CA ALA A 194 12.45 12.76 -9.77
C ALA A 194 13.27 12.18 -10.92
N GLY A 195 13.24 10.85 -10.99
CA GLY A 195 13.81 10.02 -12.06
C GLY A 195 12.73 9.26 -12.83
N ALA A 196 13.15 8.45 -13.81
CA ALA A 196 12.26 7.62 -14.63
C ALA A 196 11.60 6.45 -13.87
N ALA A 197 12.04 6.17 -12.63
CA ALA A 197 11.53 5.06 -11.84
C ALA A 197 10.06 5.25 -11.46
N LYS A 198 9.30 4.15 -11.47
CA LYS A 198 7.90 4.11 -11.02
C LYS A 198 7.80 3.91 -9.50
N ILE A 199 8.84 3.37 -8.87
CA ILE A 199 8.86 3.04 -7.43
C ILE A 199 10.11 3.61 -6.76
N ASN A 200 9.91 4.31 -5.64
CA ASN A 200 10.97 4.70 -4.71
C ASN A 200 10.96 3.74 -3.50
N LEU A 201 11.89 2.80 -3.49
CA LEU A 201 12.00 1.79 -2.43
C LEU A 201 12.88 2.29 -1.29
N VAL A 202 12.31 2.37 -0.08
CA VAL A 202 13.03 2.86 1.09
C VAL A 202 14.09 1.86 1.56
N VAL A 203 15.32 2.34 1.72
CA VAL A 203 16.44 1.58 2.31
C VAL A 203 16.93 2.30 3.58
N MET A 204 17.01 1.58 4.72
CA MET A 204 17.29 2.20 6.03
C MET A 204 18.78 2.32 6.35
N SER A 205 19.66 1.67 5.59
CA SER A 205 21.10 1.65 5.87
C SER A 205 21.88 2.49 4.86
N GLU A 206 22.85 3.26 5.37
CA GLU A 206 23.91 3.89 4.53
C GLU A 206 24.75 2.83 3.80
N LYS A 207 24.67 1.56 4.23
CA LYS A 207 25.38 0.42 3.65
C LYS A 207 24.61 -0.31 2.53
N GLY A 208 23.41 0.14 2.16
CA GLY A 208 22.75 -0.29 0.92
C GLY A 208 21.91 -1.57 0.96
N GLY A 209 21.61 -2.15 2.13
CA GLY A 209 20.78 -3.36 2.22
C GLY A 209 19.26 -3.10 2.22
N TYR A 210 18.48 -4.03 1.67
CA TYR A 210 17.01 -4.00 1.66
C TYR A 210 16.37 -4.56 2.95
N GLN A 211 17.20 -5.13 3.84
CA GLN A 211 16.81 -5.71 5.15
C GLN A 211 15.77 -6.81 5.02
N GLN A 212 15.97 -7.72 4.06
CA GLN A 212 15.14 -8.90 3.92
C GLN A 212 15.61 -10.00 4.89
N ARG A 213 14.66 -10.80 5.36
CA ARG A 213 14.89 -11.98 6.18
C ARG A 213 15.22 -13.16 5.26
N PRO A 214 16.15 -14.04 5.66
CA PRO A 214 16.42 -15.25 4.91
C PRO A 214 15.33 -16.31 5.13
N GLY A 215 15.19 -17.23 4.19
CA GLY A 215 14.33 -18.42 4.30
C GLY A 215 12.87 -18.15 3.98
N GLU A 216 12.01 -19.12 4.29
CA GLU A 216 10.57 -19.02 4.08
C GLU A 216 9.89 -18.24 5.23
N PRO A 217 8.83 -17.49 4.94
CA PRO A 217 8.00 -16.89 5.98
C PRO A 217 7.45 -17.95 6.94
N PRO A 218 7.40 -17.69 8.26
CA PRO A 218 6.73 -18.57 9.20
C PRO A 218 5.23 -18.63 8.90
N ALA A 219 4.58 -19.74 9.23
CA ALA A 219 3.14 -19.85 9.16
C ALA A 219 2.48 -18.77 10.05
N PRO A 220 1.38 -18.14 9.61
CA PRO A 220 0.65 -17.18 10.44
C PRO A 220 0.21 -17.81 11.76
N GLU A 221 0.44 -17.12 12.87
CA GLU A 221 -0.09 -17.54 14.17
C GLU A 221 -1.62 -17.43 14.17
N ALA A 222 -2.32 -18.54 14.42
CA ALA A 222 -3.77 -18.61 14.57
C ALA A 222 -4.31 -17.63 15.63
#